data_AF-A0A367UJB2-F1
#
_entry.id   AF-A0A367UJB2-F1
#
_cell.length_a   1.000
_cell.length_b   1.000
_cell.length_c   1.000
_cell.angle_alpha   90.00
_cell.angle_beta   90.00
_cell.angle_gamma   90.00
#
_symmetry.space_group_name_H-M   'P 1'
#
loop_
_entity.id
_entity.type
_entity.pdbx_description
1 polymer ?
#
loop_
_entity_poly.entity_id
_entity_poly.type
_entity_poly.pdbx_seq_one_letter_code
_entity_poly.pdbx_strand_id
1 'polypeptide(L)'
;MRKFALTAMAAAFALTALAGTGAKAAGDAPVPPSQDWSWDGLFGTYDRAQLQRGFQVYKNVCAGCHSLRFIAFRNLQGIGFNEDQIKAIAADYEIEDGPNDDGDMFTRPGKPSDYFPSPFANEKAAAASNGGAIPPDLSLMNKARVAGPDYVFGLLTGYEEEAPEGFDLSEGKHYNHYFPGHQISMAPPLYDEAVEYTDGTPMTMEQHARDVVAFLNWTAQPELEARKSMGLKVILFLIVLTAMLYAVKRKIWRDVEH
;
A
#
# COMPACT_ATOMS: atom_id res chain seq x y z
N MET A 1 53.29 -7.86 12.43
CA MET A 1 52.55 -6.63 12.81
C MET A 1 51.13 -7.02 13.25
N ARG A 2 51.02 -7.79 14.34
CA ARG A 2 49.83 -8.61 14.67
C ARG A 2 48.73 -7.93 15.50
N LYS A 3 48.77 -6.61 15.68
CA LYS A 3 47.78 -5.88 16.52
C LYS A 3 46.88 -4.90 15.78
N PHE A 4 47.08 -4.71 14.47
CA PHE A 4 46.30 -3.72 13.69
C PHE A 4 45.23 -4.33 12.76
N ALA A 5 45.14 -5.66 12.65
CA ALA A 5 44.14 -6.32 11.79
C ALA A 5 42.81 -6.62 12.49
N LEU A 6 42.72 -6.46 13.83
CA LEU A 6 41.51 -6.73 14.61
C LEU A 6 40.63 -5.50 14.83
N THR A 7 41.11 -4.29 14.52
CA THR A 7 40.35 -3.05 14.71
C THR A 7 39.56 -2.58 13.48
N ALA A 8 39.83 -3.13 12.29
CA ALA A 8 39.10 -2.76 11.08
C ALA A 8 37.79 -3.56 10.86
N MET A 9 37.60 -4.69 11.55
CA MET A 9 36.35 -5.48 11.48
C MET A 9 35.32 -5.12 12.57
N ALA A 10 35.68 -4.24 13.51
CA ALA A 10 34.78 -3.74 14.55
C ALA A 10 34.16 -2.37 14.19
N ALA A 11 34.67 -1.68 13.17
CA ALA A 11 34.23 -0.33 12.81
C ALA A 11 33.03 -0.28 11.83
N ALA A 12 32.60 -1.42 11.29
CA ALA A 12 31.45 -1.49 10.36
C ALA A 12 30.12 -1.87 11.03
N PHE A 13 30.09 -2.11 12.35
CA PHE A 13 28.89 -2.48 13.11
C PHE A 13 28.53 -1.49 14.22
N ALA A 14 29.20 -0.34 14.29
CA ALA A 14 29.00 0.69 15.33
C ALA A 14 28.25 1.93 14.82
N LEU A 15 27.28 1.76 13.91
CA LEU A 15 26.38 2.83 13.46
C LEU A 15 24.90 2.42 13.53
N THR A 16 24.51 1.66 14.56
CA THR A 16 23.12 1.25 14.82
C THR A 16 22.64 1.59 16.23
N ALA A 17 23.24 2.59 16.89
CA ALA A 17 22.88 3.00 18.25
C ALA A 17 22.58 4.49 18.42
N LEU A 18 22.12 5.18 17.36
CA LEU A 18 21.16 6.27 17.57
C LEU A 18 19.78 5.61 17.65
N ALA A 19 19.54 4.93 18.77
CA ALA A 19 18.18 4.66 19.23
C ALA A 19 17.53 6.05 19.32
N GLY A 20 16.69 6.33 18.33
CA GLY A 20 15.90 7.55 18.32
C GLY A 20 15.22 7.65 19.66
N THR A 21 15.46 8.75 20.37
CA THR A 21 14.51 9.25 21.35
C THR A 21 13.18 9.30 20.62
N GLY A 22 12.31 8.32 20.91
CA GLY A 22 10.98 8.26 20.32
C GLY A 22 10.32 9.60 20.60
N ALA A 23 10.17 10.41 19.57
CA ALA A 23 9.22 11.50 19.59
C ALA A 23 7.87 10.84 19.80
N LYS A 24 7.37 10.82 21.05
CA LYS A 24 5.99 10.46 21.37
C LYS A 24 5.10 11.55 20.80
N ALA A 25 4.84 11.43 19.50
CA ALA A 25 3.96 12.30 18.75
C ALA A 25 3.22 11.46 17.70
N ALA A 26 2.52 10.45 18.17
CA ALA A 26 1.32 9.89 17.57
C ALA A 26 0.46 9.46 18.75
N GLY A 27 -0.77 9.96 18.85
CA GLY A 27 -1.67 9.67 19.97
C GLY A 27 -1.78 8.18 20.24
N ASP A 28 -2.12 7.82 21.48
CA ASP A 28 -1.98 6.52 22.17
C ASP A 28 -2.54 5.24 21.50
N ALA A 29 -2.84 5.27 20.19
CA ALA A 29 -3.28 4.13 19.42
C ALA A 29 -2.21 3.02 19.39
N PRO A 30 -2.59 1.77 19.72
CA PRO A 30 -1.69 0.64 19.62
C PRO A 30 -1.33 0.35 18.15
N VAL A 31 -0.15 -0.25 17.95
CA VAL A 31 0.23 -0.76 16.64
C VAL A 31 -0.62 -2.00 16.34
N PRO A 32 -1.29 -2.09 15.18
CA PRO A 32 -2.04 -3.29 14.80
C PRO A 32 -1.17 -4.55 14.79
N PRO A 33 -1.76 -5.73 15.09
CA PRO A 33 -1.04 -6.99 14.99
C PRO A 33 -0.60 -7.25 13.54
N SER A 34 0.62 -7.77 13.39
CA SER A 34 1.16 -8.21 12.10
C SER A 34 0.21 -9.22 11.47
N GLN A 35 -0.06 -9.06 10.17
CA GLN A 35 -0.79 -10.05 9.38
C GLN A 35 0.18 -10.91 8.57
N ASP A 36 -0.26 -12.11 8.18
CA ASP A 36 0.46 -12.97 7.25
C ASP A 36 0.01 -12.68 5.82
N TRP A 37 0.82 -11.95 5.05
CA TRP A 37 0.50 -11.62 3.66
C TRP A 37 1.17 -12.58 2.67
N SER A 38 0.48 -12.88 1.57
CA SER A 38 1.00 -13.74 0.49
C SER A 38 2.31 -13.23 -0.13
N TRP A 39 2.51 -11.90 -0.10
CA TRP A 39 3.70 -11.24 -0.58
C TRP A 39 4.78 -11.07 0.48
N ASP A 40 4.74 -11.74 1.63
CA ASP A 40 5.80 -11.62 2.63
C ASP A 40 7.03 -12.48 2.30
N GLY A 41 8.12 -12.22 3.02
CA GLY A 41 9.39 -12.94 2.85
C GLY A 41 10.10 -12.69 1.52
N LEU A 42 11.16 -13.46 1.25
CA LEU A 42 12.03 -13.27 0.08
C LEU A 42 11.38 -13.71 -1.25
N PHE A 43 10.44 -14.65 -1.19
CA PHE A 43 9.84 -15.29 -2.36
C PHE A 43 8.33 -15.05 -2.51
N GLY A 44 7.68 -14.35 -1.57
CA GLY A 44 6.24 -14.10 -1.64
C GLY A 44 5.83 -13.25 -2.84
N THR A 45 4.65 -13.54 -3.35
CA THR A 45 4.02 -12.97 -4.55
C THR A 45 2.58 -12.56 -4.25
N TYR A 46 1.98 -11.73 -5.11
CA TYR A 46 0.56 -11.41 -4.97
C TYR A 46 -0.33 -12.53 -5.51
N ASP A 47 -1.42 -12.84 -4.81
CA ASP A 47 -2.52 -13.62 -5.35
C ASP A 47 -3.39 -12.73 -6.27
N ARG A 48 -3.43 -13.06 -7.56
CA ARG A 48 -4.17 -12.27 -8.55
C ARG A 48 -5.68 -12.28 -8.32
N ALA A 49 -6.26 -13.38 -7.85
CA ALA A 49 -7.68 -13.43 -7.54
C ALA A 49 -7.98 -12.50 -6.35
N GLN A 50 -7.12 -12.51 -5.32
CA GLN A 50 -7.20 -11.58 -4.20
C GLN A 50 -7.14 -10.12 -4.63
N LEU A 51 -6.21 -9.77 -5.53
CA LEU A 51 -6.11 -8.41 -6.05
C LEU A 51 -7.34 -7.98 -6.84
N GLN A 52 -7.94 -8.87 -7.63
CA GLN A 52 -9.17 -8.57 -8.39
C GLN A 52 -10.37 -8.35 -7.46
N ARG A 53 -10.54 -9.18 -6.43
CA ARG A 53 -11.54 -8.95 -5.38
C ARG A 53 -11.30 -7.62 -4.65
N GLY A 54 -10.04 -7.32 -4.32
CA GLY A 54 -9.68 -6.06 -3.68
C GLY A 54 -9.97 -4.83 -4.55
N PHE A 55 -9.76 -4.93 -5.86
CA PHE A 55 -10.19 -3.91 -6.81
C PHE A 55 -11.71 -3.74 -6.82
N GLN A 56 -12.48 -4.84 -6.75
CA GLN A 56 -13.93 -4.78 -6.66
C GLN A 56 -14.40 -4.08 -5.38
N VAL A 57 -13.77 -4.36 -4.23
CA VAL A 57 -14.04 -3.64 -2.98
C VAL A 57 -13.71 -2.16 -3.10
N TYR A 58 -12.55 -1.81 -3.67
CA TYR A 58 -12.21 -0.41 -3.93
C TYR A 58 -13.26 0.28 -4.81
N LYS A 59 -13.63 -0.33 -5.94
CA LYS A 59 -14.60 0.22 -6.91
C LYS A 59 -15.97 0.46 -6.27
N ASN A 60 -16.46 -0.49 -5.47
CA ASN A 60 -17.84 -0.47 -4.96
C ASN A 60 -18.00 0.29 -3.64
N VAL A 61 -16.95 0.37 -2.82
CA VAL A 61 -17.01 0.94 -1.48
C VAL A 61 -16.18 2.22 -1.38
N CYS A 62 -14.93 2.18 -1.84
CA CYS A 62 -13.97 3.24 -1.55
C CYS A 62 -13.97 4.37 -2.58
N ALA A 63 -14.22 4.05 -3.85
CA ALA A 63 -14.06 4.97 -4.99
C ALA A 63 -15.01 6.18 -4.94
N GLY A 64 -16.11 6.09 -4.18
CA GLY A 64 -17.02 7.22 -3.96
C GLY A 64 -16.41 8.36 -3.12
N CYS A 65 -15.39 8.07 -2.30
CA CYS A 65 -14.75 9.08 -1.44
C CYS A 65 -13.24 9.20 -1.69
N HIS A 66 -12.58 8.11 -2.07
CA HIS A 66 -11.13 8.04 -2.19
C HIS A 66 -10.64 8.00 -3.63
N SER A 67 -9.69 8.89 -3.94
CA SER A 67 -8.97 8.89 -5.22
C SER A 67 -7.91 7.78 -5.29
N LEU A 68 -7.60 7.36 -6.52
CA LEU A 68 -6.51 6.43 -6.86
C LEU A 68 -5.67 6.98 -8.02
N ARG A 69 -5.19 8.21 -7.86
CA ARG A 69 -4.69 9.07 -8.94
C ARG A 69 -3.45 8.58 -9.67
N PHE A 70 -2.68 7.64 -9.09
CA PHE A 70 -1.46 7.13 -9.72
C PHE A 70 -1.66 5.82 -10.48
N ILE A 71 -2.89 5.30 -10.53
CA ILE A 71 -3.22 4.07 -11.24
C ILE A 71 -4.05 4.42 -12.47
N ALA A 72 -3.58 4.00 -13.64
CA ALA A 72 -4.33 4.03 -14.88
C ALA A 72 -5.07 2.71 -15.10
N PHE A 73 -6.17 2.72 -15.86
CA PHE A 73 -6.93 1.49 -16.12
C PHE A 73 -6.06 0.39 -16.74
N ARG A 74 -5.13 0.74 -17.65
CA ARG A 74 -4.14 -0.20 -18.22
C ARG A 74 -3.27 -0.89 -17.18
N ASN A 75 -3.07 -0.30 -16.00
CA ASN A 75 -2.28 -0.94 -14.94
C ASN A 75 -2.98 -2.17 -14.37
N LEU A 76 -4.31 -2.28 -14.50
CA LEU A 76 -5.08 -3.45 -14.06
C LEU A 76 -4.64 -4.76 -14.75
N GLN A 77 -3.90 -4.67 -15.87
CA GLN A 77 -3.22 -5.84 -16.44
C GLN A 77 -2.28 -6.51 -15.44
N GLY A 78 -1.64 -5.73 -14.55
CA GLY A 78 -0.75 -6.24 -13.50
C GLY A 78 -1.44 -7.11 -12.46
N ILE A 79 -2.76 -6.99 -12.32
CA ILE A 79 -3.60 -7.82 -11.44
C ILE A 79 -4.38 -8.90 -12.20
N GLY A 80 -4.08 -9.12 -13.48
CA GLY A 80 -4.61 -10.24 -14.26
C GLY A 80 -5.86 -9.95 -15.08
N PHE A 81 -6.31 -8.70 -15.18
CA PHE A 81 -7.36 -8.35 -16.15
C PHE A 81 -6.81 -8.36 -17.58
N ASN A 82 -7.59 -8.87 -18.53
CA ASN A 82 -7.26 -8.83 -19.95
C ASN A 82 -7.65 -7.49 -20.59
N GLU A 83 -7.22 -7.24 -21.82
CA GLU A 83 -7.45 -5.95 -22.50
C GLU A 83 -8.93 -5.59 -22.66
N ASP A 84 -9.79 -6.58 -22.95
CA ASP A 84 -11.21 -6.34 -23.17
C ASP A 84 -11.94 -6.04 -21.85
N GLN A 85 -11.57 -6.73 -20.77
CA GLN A 85 -12.03 -6.40 -19.42
C GLN A 85 -11.59 -4.99 -19.01
N ILE A 86 -10.34 -4.59 -19.29
CA ILE A 86 -9.85 -3.25 -18.96
C ILE A 86 -10.59 -2.18 -19.75
N LYS A 87 -10.83 -2.39 -21.06
CA LYS A 87 -11.62 -1.48 -21.88
C LYS A 87 -13.05 -1.35 -21.35
N ALA A 88 -13.69 -2.46 -20.98
CA ALA A 88 -15.02 -2.46 -20.39
C ALA A 88 -15.05 -1.69 -19.06
N ILE A 89 -14.11 -1.98 -18.15
CA ILE A 89 -13.98 -1.27 -16.87
C ILE A 89 -13.77 0.24 -17.09
N ALA A 90 -12.89 0.62 -18.02
CA ALA A 90 -12.63 2.04 -18.29
C ALA A 90 -13.86 2.74 -18.89
N ALA A 91 -14.61 2.06 -19.76
CA ALA A 91 -15.80 2.61 -20.40
C ALA A 91 -16.97 2.86 -19.43
N ASP A 92 -16.98 2.24 -18.24
CA ASP A 92 -17.94 2.54 -17.18
C ASP A 92 -17.79 3.96 -16.61
N TYR A 93 -16.66 4.64 -16.87
CA TYR A 93 -16.36 5.96 -16.34
C TYR A 93 -16.51 7.04 -17.42
N GLU A 94 -17.18 8.13 -17.06
CA GLU A 94 -17.20 9.35 -17.86
C GLU A 94 -15.97 10.20 -17.53
N ILE A 95 -15.20 10.56 -18.56
CA ILE A 95 -13.95 11.33 -18.45
C ILE A 95 -14.11 12.63 -19.24
N GLU A 96 -13.82 13.75 -18.59
CA GLU A 96 -13.72 15.06 -19.25
C GLU A 96 -12.46 15.09 -20.15
N ASP A 97 -12.62 15.55 -21.38
CA ASP A 97 -11.57 15.69 -22.40
C ASP A 97 -11.81 16.96 -23.24
N GLY A 98 -10.85 17.31 -24.08
CA GLY A 98 -10.93 18.47 -24.96
C GLY A 98 -9.80 19.49 -24.75
N PRO A 99 -9.95 20.70 -25.29
CA PRO A 99 -11.11 21.19 -26.04
C PRO A 99 -11.30 20.53 -27.42
N ASN A 100 -12.53 20.55 -27.94
CA ASN A 100 -12.87 20.18 -29.31
C ASN A 100 -12.58 21.33 -30.31
N ASP A 101 -12.94 21.15 -31.59
CA ASP A 101 -12.71 22.15 -32.65
C ASP A 101 -13.45 23.49 -32.43
N ASP A 102 -14.53 23.48 -31.63
CA ASP A 102 -15.30 24.67 -31.26
C ASP A 102 -14.74 25.36 -29.99
N GLY A 103 -13.72 24.76 -29.34
CA GLY A 103 -13.12 25.26 -28.11
C GLY A 103 -13.78 24.78 -26.82
N ASP A 104 -14.75 23.87 -26.91
CA ASP A 104 -15.52 23.36 -25.76
C ASP A 104 -14.94 22.07 -25.18
N MET A 105 -15.00 21.93 -23.85
CA MET A 105 -14.72 20.67 -23.17
C MET A 105 -15.90 19.70 -23.33
N PHE A 106 -15.64 18.40 -23.42
CA PHE A 106 -16.65 17.37 -23.58
C PHE A 106 -16.38 16.17 -22.67
N THR A 107 -17.38 15.32 -22.47
CA THR A 107 -17.20 14.03 -21.77
C THR A 107 -17.18 12.89 -22.77
N ARG A 108 -16.40 11.85 -22.44
CA ARG A 108 -16.36 10.61 -23.20
C ARG A 108 -16.22 9.41 -22.26
N PRO A 109 -16.56 8.20 -22.72
CA PRO A 109 -16.18 6.98 -22.04
C PRO A 109 -14.65 6.92 -21.84
N GLY A 110 -14.25 6.39 -20.69
CA GLY A 110 -12.85 6.17 -20.35
C GLY A 110 -12.17 5.19 -21.31
N LYS A 111 -10.87 5.39 -21.51
CA LYS A 111 -9.99 4.48 -22.27
C LYS A 111 -8.90 3.92 -21.35
N PRO A 112 -8.25 2.79 -21.70
CA PRO A 112 -7.22 2.18 -20.86
C PRO A 112 -6.07 3.11 -20.43
N SER A 113 -5.76 4.15 -21.21
CA SER A 113 -4.71 5.11 -20.86
C SER A 113 -5.10 6.13 -19.78
N ASP A 114 -6.39 6.30 -19.50
CA ASP A 114 -6.87 7.25 -18.50
C ASP A 114 -6.58 6.75 -17.08
N TYR A 115 -6.44 7.69 -16.16
CA TYR A 115 -6.34 7.44 -14.72
C TYR A 115 -7.72 7.29 -14.10
N PHE A 116 -7.80 6.60 -12.95
CA PHE A 116 -9.05 6.57 -12.18
C PHE A 116 -9.49 8.01 -11.84
N PRO A 117 -10.73 8.40 -12.17
CA PRO A 117 -11.20 9.75 -11.91
C PRO A 117 -11.29 10.00 -10.41
N SER A 118 -10.99 11.25 -10.01
CA SER A 118 -11.16 11.67 -8.62
C SER A 118 -12.65 11.83 -8.30
N PRO A 119 -13.14 11.34 -7.14
CA PRO A 119 -14.55 11.52 -6.75
C PRO A 119 -14.92 12.99 -6.50
N PHE A 120 -13.92 13.83 -6.23
CA PHE A 120 -14.10 15.26 -6.01
C PHE A 120 -13.18 16.06 -6.94
N ALA A 121 -13.68 17.19 -7.43
CA ALA A 121 -12.92 18.09 -8.30
C ALA A 121 -11.72 18.73 -7.60
N ASN A 122 -11.78 18.93 -6.28
CA ASN A 122 -10.72 19.51 -5.47
C ASN A 122 -10.92 19.20 -3.98
N GLU A 123 -9.91 19.53 -3.17
CA GLU A 123 -9.90 19.30 -1.73
C GLU A 123 -11.02 20.02 -0.98
N LYS A 124 -11.44 21.22 -1.42
CA LYS A 124 -12.53 21.95 -0.78
C LYS A 124 -13.88 21.25 -0.99
N ALA A 125 -14.12 20.73 -2.19
CA ALA A 125 -15.29 19.91 -2.48
C ALA A 125 -15.28 18.62 -1.64
N ALA A 126 -14.13 17.95 -1.55
CA ALA A 126 -13.97 16.76 -0.72
C ALA A 126 -14.26 17.05 0.76
N ALA A 127 -13.70 18.14 1.32
CA ALA A 127 -13.94 18.55 2.69
C ALA A 127 -15.42 18.88 2.94
N ALA A 128 -16.07 19.61 2.02
CA ALA A 128 -17.48 19.96 2.14
C ALA A 128 -18.39 18.72 2.20
N SER A 129 -18.08 17.68 1.42
CA SER A 129 -18.85 16.43 1.39
C SER A 129 -18.55 15.49 2.56
N ASN A 130 -17.47 15.69 3.31
CA ASN A 130 -16.99 14.76 4.34
C ASN A 130 -16.76 15.43 5.71
N GLY A 131 -17.64 16.37 6.09
CA GLY A 131 -17.61 16.97 7.43
C GLY A 131 -16.33 17.75 7.74
N GLY A 132 -15.74 18.38 6.73
CA GLY A 132 -14.48 19.13 6.83
C GLY A 132 -13.21 18.29 6.70
N ALA A 133 -13.32 16.95 6.68
CA ALA A 133 -12.18 16.06 6.47
C ALA A 133 -11.94 15.79 4.98
N ILE A 134 -10.69 15.63 4.57
CA ILE A 134 -10.34 15.30 3.19
C ILE A 134 -9.96 13.82 3.15
N PRO A 135 -10.73 12.95 2.46
CA PRO A 135 -10.33 11.56 2.25
C PRO A 135 -8.99 11.51 1.50
N PRO A 136 -7.96 10.84 2.05
CA PRO A 136 -6.66 10.77 1.39
C PRO A 136 -6.72 9.93 0.11
N ASP A 137 -5.84 10.24 -0.84
CA ASP A 137 -5.59 9.37 -1.99
C ASP A 137 -5.02 8.02 -1.53
N LEU A 138 -5.53 6.93 -2.10
CA LEU A 138 -5.18 5.59 -1.67
C LEU A 138 -4.04 4.95 -2.46
N SER A 139 -3.53 5.59 -3.52
CA SER A 139 -2.56 4.99 -4.44
C SER A 139 -1.32 4.45 -3.71
N LEU A 140 -0.87 5.16 -2.67
CA LEU A 140 0.32 4.83 -1.89
C LEU A 140 0.02 4.54 -0.42
N MET A 141 -1.24 4.27 -0.05
CA MET A 141 -1.66 4.25 1.36
C MET A 141 -0.84 3.28 2.23
N ASN A 142 -0.61 2.06 1.74
CA ASN A 142 0.17 1.03 2.46
C ASN A 142 1.66 1.37 2.60
N LYS A 143 2.18 2.40 1.90
CA LYS A 143 3.54 2.94 2.10
C LYS A 143 3.55 4.24 2.90
N ALA A 144 2.43 4.95 2.94
CA ALA A 144 2.30 6.26 3.56
C ALA A 144 1.98 6.21 5.06
N ARG A 145 1.81 5.01 5.63
CA ARG A 145 1.51 4.79 7.04
C ARG A 145 2.52 3.84 7.67
N VAL A 146 2.85 4.09 8.93
CA VAL A 146 3.65 3.17 9.75
C VAL A 146 2.88 1.86 9.89
N ALA A 147 3.58 0.72 9.91
CA ALA A 147 3.01 -0.64 9.82
C ALA A 147 2.28 -0.96 8.50
N GLY A 148 2.25 -0.03 7.53
CA GLY A 148 1.86 -0.26 6.15
C GLY A 148 0.54 -1.02 5.96
N PRO A 149 0.51 -2.20 5.30
CA PRO A 149 -0.72 -2.96 5.09
C PRO A 149 -1.37 -3.41 6.41
N ASP A 150 -0.60 -3.75 7.44
CA ASP A 150 -1.15 -4.14 8.74
C ASP A 150 -1.90 -2.98 9.40
N TYR A 151 -1.43 -1.74 9.19
CA TYR A 151 -2.13 -0.56 9.66
C TYR A 151 -3.48 -0.38 8.99
N VAL A 152 -3.54 -0.50 7.66
CA VAL A 152 -4.79 -0.31 6.92
C VAL A 152 -5.77 -1.45 7.23
N PHE A 153 -5.29 -2.67 7.36
CA PHE A 153 -6.11 -3.81 7.79
C PHE A 153 -6.69 -3.57 9.18
N GLY A 154 -5.84 -3.28 10.18
CA GLY A 154 -6.28 -2.97 11.54
C GLY A 154 -7.26 -1.80 11.57
N LEU A 155 -7.00 -0.73 10.83
CA LEU A 155 -7.91 0.41 10.74
C LEU A 155 -9.30 0.00 10.24
N LEU A 156 -9.37 -0.80 9.17
CA LEU A 156 -10.64 -1.23 8.58
C LEU A 156 -11.43 -2.18 9.49
N THR A 157 -10.75 -3.03 10.26
CA THR A 157 -11.38 -4.01 11.15
C THR A 157 -11.51 -3.54 12.60
N GLY A 158 -10.99 -2.36 12.93
CA GLY A 158 -10.87 -1.84 14.30
C GLY A 158 -11.91 -0.79 14.69
N TYR A 159 -13.01 -0.68 13.94
CA TYR A 159 -14.14 0.14 14.36
C TYR A 159 -14.89 -0.55 15.50
N GLU A 160 -15.28 0.23 16.51
CA GLU A 160 -16.17 -0.22 17.58
C GLU A 160 -17.46 0.61 17.51
N GLU A 161 -18.60 0.00 17.84
CA GLU A 161 -19.92 0.68 17.75
C GLU A 161 -20.02 1.86 18.72
N GLU A 162 -19.43 1.71 19.90
CA GLU A 162 -19.41 2.72 20.96
C GLU A 162 -17.98 2.99 21.42
N ALA A 163 -17.71 4.23 21.84
CA ALA A 163 -16.43 4.56 22.45
C ALA A 163 -16.35 4.00 23.88
N PRO A 164 -15.14 3.68 24.39
CA PRO A 164 -14.97 3.22 25.77
C PRO A 164 -15.53 4.21 26.80
N GLU A 165 -15.94 3.69 27.96
CA GLU A 165 -16.48 4.51 29.05
C GLU A 165 -15.53 5.65 29.44
N GLY A 166 -16.04 6.88 29.49
CA GLY A 166 -15.27 8.08 29.81
C GLY A 166 -14.50 8.69 28.65
N PHE A 167 -14.61 8.14 27.43
CA PHE A 167 -14.03 8.73 26.24
C PHE A 167 -14.99 9.74 25.59
N ASP A 168 -14.55 11.00 25.44
CA ASP A 168 -15.33 12.07 24.81
C ASP A 168 -15.16 12.07 23.29
N LEU A 169 -16.08 11.42 22.57
CA LEU A 169 -16.08 11.34 21.11
C LEU A 169 -16.71 12.61 20.52
N SER A 170 -15.93 13.33 19.69
CA SER A 170 -16.42 14.55 19.04
C SER A 170 -17.58 14.24 18.08
N GLU A 171 -18.52 15.17 17.96
CA GLU A 171 -19.66 15.05 17.04
C GLU A 171 -19.20 14.77 15.60
N GLY A 172 -19.83 13.78 14.95
CA GLY A 172 -19.49 13.36 13.59
C GLY A 172 -18.18 12.59 13.43
N LYS A 173 -17.52 12.20 14.54
CA LYS A 173 -16.40 11.26 14.54
C LYS A 173 -16.88 9.86 14.91
N HIS A 174 -16.08 8.88 14.51
CA HIS A 174 -16.25 7.47 14.86
C HIS A 174 -15.08 7.00 15.69
N TYR A 175 -15.34 6.12 16.66
CA TYR A 175 -14.28 5.51 17.44
C TYR A 175 -13.58 4.43 16.61
N ASN A 176 -12.25 4.46 16.59
CA ASN A 176 -11.44 3.43 15.97
C ASN A 176 -10.23 3.11 16.83
N HIS A 177 -10.06 1.83 17.14
CA HIS A 177 -9.02 1.35 18.04
C HIS A 177 -7.60 1.73 17.59
N TYR A 178 -7.35 1.73 16.27
CA TYR A 178 -6.01 1.89 15.70
C TYR A 178 -5.76 3.25 15.05
N PHE A 179 -6.78 4.11 14.92
CA PHE A 179 -6.58 5.45 14.42
C PHE A 179 -5.90 6.33 15.48
N PRO A 180 -4.85 7.11 15.14
CA PRO A 180 -4.20 7.99 16.11
C PRO A 180 -5.18 8.96 16.77
N GLY A 181 -5.29 8.89 18.10
CA GLY A 181 -6.27 9.67 18.87
C GLY A 181 -7.67 9.07 18.93
N HIS A 182 -7.87 7.88 18.36
CA HIS A 182 -9.09 7.06 18.40
C HIS A 182 -10.36 7.67 17.81
N GLN A 183 -10.30 8.86 17.20
CA GLN A 183 -11.45 9.53 16.59
C GLN A 183 -11.18 9.80 15.11
N ILE A 184 -11.90 9.09 14.23
CA ILE A 184 -11.76 9.22 12.78
C ILE A 184 -13.02 9.82 12.14
N SER A 185 -12.87 10.61 11.08
CA SER A 185 -14.00 11.19 10.31
C SER A 185 -14.63 10.22 9.30
N MET A 186 -14.03 9.06 9.10
CA MET A 186 -14.52 8.05 8.18
C MET A 186 -15.52 7.16 8.94
N ALA A 187 -16.73 7.02 8.43
CA ALA A 187 -17.66 6.00 8.90
C ALA A 187 -17.11 4.59 8.63
N PRO A 188 -17.49 3.56 9.39
CA PRO A 188 -17.08 2.19 9.13
C PRO A 188 -17.45 1.80 7.68
N PRO A 189 -16.45 1.61 6.79
CA PRO A 189 -16.73 1.50 5.36
C PRO A 189 -17.10 0.07 4.94
N LEU A 190 -16.79 -0.93 5.77
CA LEU A 190 -16.96 -2.34 5.46
C LEU A 190 -17.89 -3.00 6.47
N TYR A 191 -18.68 -3.93 5.98
CA TYR A 191 -19.58 -4.79 6.73
C TYR A 191 -19.69 -6.12 5.97
N ASP A 192 -20.28 -7.15 6.59
CA ASP A 192 -20.52 -8.42 5.93
C ASP A 192 -21.47 -8.23 4.73
N GLU A 193 -21.19 -8.93 3.63
CA GLU A 193 -21.95 -8.88 2.38
C GLU A 193 -21.96 -7.52 1.66
N ALA A 194 -21.03 -6.61 2.00
CA ALA A 194 -20.91 -5.30 1.34
C ALA A 194 -20.59 -5.40 -0.16
N VAL A 195 -19.91 -6.48 -0.58
CA VAL A 195 -19.54 -6.71 -1.98
C VAL A 195 -19.75 -8.18 -2.36
N GLU A 196 -20.48 -8.41 -3.45
CA GLU A 196 -20.73 -9.76 -3.95
C GLU A 196 -19.55 -10.30 -4.78
N TYR A 197 -18.89 -11.35 -4.29
CA TYR A 197 -17.84 -12.05 -5.03
C TYR A 197 -18.40 -13.16 -5.90
N THR A 198 -17.85 -13.28 -7.12
CA THR A 198 -18.31 -14.28 -8.11
C THR A 198 -17.58 -15.62 -8.02
N ASP A 199 -16.54 -15.71 -7.19
CA ASP A 199 -15.67 -16.89 -7.07
C ASP A 199 -15.99 -17.79 -5.85
N GLY A 200 -17.07 -17.47 -5.11
CA GLY A 200 -17.49 -18.22 -3.92
C GLY A 200 -16.69 -17.92 -2.65
N THR A 201 -15.82 -16.90 -2.67
CA THR A 201 -15.13 -16.41 -1.47
C THR A 201 -16.14 -15.88 -0.44
N PRO A 202 -16.01 -16.19 0.86
CA PRO A 202 -16.89 -15.65 1.89
C PRO A 202 -16.91 -14.12 1.89
N MET A 203 -18.11 -13.54 1.93
CA MET A 203 -18.30 -12.09 1.89
C MET A 203 -18.31 -11.51 3.30
N THR A 204 -17.25 -11.73 4.06
CA THR A 204 -17.12 -11.16 5.42
C THR A 204 -16.37 -9.84 5.37
N MET A 205 -16.65 -8.97 6.34
CA MET A 205 -15.96 -7.69 6.53
C MET A 205 -14.43 -7.86 6.61
N GLU A 206 -13.95 -8.87 7.34
CA GLU A 206 -12.52 -9.19 7.42
C GLU A 206 -11.95 -9.60 6.05
N GLN A 207 -12.68 -10.41 5.29
CA GLN A 207 -12.25 -10.85 3.96
C GLN A 207 -12.19 -9.67 2.98
N HIS A 208 -13.19 -8.78 2.98
CA HIS A 208 -13.16 -7.54 2.22
C HIS A 208 -11.97 -6.66 2.59
N ALA A 209 -11.68 -6.53 3.90
CA ALA A 209 -10.50 -5.80 4.38
C ALA A 209 -9.19 -6.43 3.89
N ARG A 210 -9.04 -7.77 3.96
CA ARG A 210 -7.86 -8.47 3.44
C ARG A 210 -7.67 -8.24 1.95
N ASP A 211 -8.75 -8.37 1.16
CA ASP A 211 -8.69 -8.23 -0.29
C ASP A 211 -8.34 -6.78 -0.69
N VAL A 212 -9.02 -5.76 -0.12
CA VAL A 212 -8.74 -4.36 -0.47
C VAL A 212 -7.34 -3.93 -0.02
N VAL A 213 -6.85 -4.39 1.13
CA VAL A 213 -5.49 -4.10 1.59
C VAL A 213 -4.45 -4.73 0.66
N ALA A 214 -4.70 -5.94 0.15
CA ALA A 214 -3.84 -6.56 -0.84
C ALA A 214 -3.80 -5.74 -2.14
N PHE A 215 -4.95 -5.29 -2.62
CA PHE A 215 -5.04 -4.40 -3.77
C PHE A 215 -4.27 -3.10 -3.53
N LEU A 216 -4.45 -2.43 -2.38
CA LEU A 216 -3.74 -1.19 -2.05
C LEU A 216 -2.23 -1.40 -1.84
N ASN A 217 -1.79 -2.60 -1.47
CA ASN A 217 -0.36 -2.92 -1.44
C ASN A 217 0.20 -3.01 -2.87
N TRP A 218 -0.54 -3.64 -3.78
CA TRP A 218 -0.19 -3.69 -5.18
C TRP A 218 -0.19 -2.30 -5.83
N THR A 219 -1.17 -1.42 -5.54
CA THR A 219 -1.15 -0.05 -6.09
C THR A 219 0.07 0.73 -5.62
N ALA A 220 0.50 0.49 -4.38
CA ALA A 220 1.66 1.16 -3.80
C ALA A 220 3.01 0.54 -4.24
N GLN A 221 3.02 -0.74 -4.61
CA GLN A 221 4.20 -1.53 -5.00
C GLN A 221 3.89 -2.50 -6.15
N PRO A 222 3.56 -2.01 -7.36
CA PRO A 222 3.28 -2.87 -8.51
C PRO A 222 4.54 -3.63 -8.98
N GLU A 223 5.73 -3.13 -8.61
CA GLU A 223 7.02 -3.71 -8.97
C GLU A 223 7.51 -4.79 -7.99
N LEU A 224 6.77 -5.09 -6.91
CA LEU A 224 7.23 -5.94 -5.80
C LEU A 224 7.82 -7.28 -6.26
N GLU A 225 7.13 -7.99 -7.15
CA GLU A 225 7.57 -9.31 -7.62
C GLU A 225 8.82 -9.22 -8.49
N ALA A 226 8.86 -8.25 -9.40
CA ALA A 226 10.04 -7.98 -10.23
C ALA A 226 11.24 -7.58 -9.36
N ARG A 227 11.03 -6.72 -8.36
CA ARG A 227 12.03 -6.30 -7.39
C ARG A 227 12.59 -7.47 -6.60
N LYS A 228 11.74 -8.38 -6.10
CA LYS A 228 12.17 -9.58 -5.37
C LYS A 228 12.92 -10.56 -6.24
N SER A 229 12.39 -10.87 -7.43
CA SER A 229 13.04 -11.75 -8.41
C SER A 229 14.42 -11.22 -8.82
N MET A 230 14.52 -9.91 -9.08
CA MET A 230 15.79 -9.26 -9.41
C MET A 230 16.73 -9.24 -8.21
N GLY A 231 16.23 -8.93 -7.01
CA GLY A 231 17.00 -8.92 -5.77
C GLY A 231 17.68 -10.25 -5.50
N LEU A 232 16.96 -11.37 -5.66
CA LEU A 232 17.53 -12.71 -5.51
C LEU A 232 18.70 -12.96 -6.49
N LYS A 233 18.53 -12.61 -7.77
CA LYS A 233 19.55 -12.76 -8.80
C LYS A 233 20.79 -11.92 -8.47
N VAL A 234 20.58 -10.68 -8.04
CA VAL A 234 21.66 -9.76 -7.65
C VAL A 234 22.41 -10.28 -6.43
N ILE A 235 21.71 -10.76 -5.38
CA ILE A 235 22.33 -11.31 -4.18
C ILE A 235 23.19 -12.54 -4.52
N LEU A 236 22.67 -13.46 -5.33
CA LEU A 236 23.42 -14.65 -5.77
C LEU A 236 24.70 -14.24 -6.53
N PHE A 237 24.58 -13.29 -7.46
CA PHE A 237 25.72 -12.75 -8.18
C PHE A 237 26.76 -12.12 -7.24
N LEU A 238 26.33 -11.30 -6.27
CA LEU A 238 27.22 -10.64 -5.33
C LEU A 238 27.94 -11.64 -4.42
N ILE A 239 27.30 -12.75 -4.03
CA ILE A 239 27.95 -13.82 -3.26
C ILE A 239 29.09 -14.45 -4.06
N VAL A 240 28.83 -14.82 -5.32
CA VAL A 240 29.83 -15.43 -6.20
C VAL A 240 30.97 -14.45 -6.49
N LEU A 241 30.64 -13.20 -6.81
CA LEU A 241 31.62 -12.14 -7.06
C LEU A 241 32.49 -11.90 -5.82
N THR A 242 31.89 -11.83 -4.63
CA THR A 242 32.61 -11.65 -3.36
C THR A 242 33.55 -12.82 -3.08
N ALA A 243 33.10 -14.06 -3.29
CA ALA A 243 33.96 -15.24 -3.13
C ALA A 243 35.15 -15.23 -4.09
N MET A 244 34.94 -14.86 -5.35
CA MET A 244 35.99 -14.72 -6.35
C MET A 244 36.99 -13.61 -5.99
N LEU A 245 36.51 -12.42 -5.62
CA LEU A 245 37.36 -11.31 -5.19
C LEU A 245 38.14 -11.64 -3.92
N TYR A 246 37.52 -12.38 -2.99
CA TYR A 246 38.20 -12.86 -1.79
C TYR A 246 39.33 -13.84 -2.14
N ALA A 247 39.10 -14.77 -3.07
CA ALA A 247 40.14 -15.68 -3.55
C ALA A 247 41.30 -14.93 -4.24
N VAL A 248 41.00 -13.94 -5.09
CA VAL A 248 42.00 -13.07 -5.72
C VAL A 248 42.79 -12.30 -4.66
N LYS A 249 42.11 -11.73 -3.65
CA LYS A 249 42.75 -11.05 -2.52
C LYS A 249 43.70 -11.97 -1.77
N ARG A 250 43.27 -13.20 -1.45
CA ARG A 250 44.11 -14.22 -0.79
C ARG A 250 45.34 -14.58 -1.62
N LYS A 251 45.21 -14.64 -2.96
CA LYS A 251 46.32 -14.93 -3.87
C LYS A 251 47.33 -13.79 -3.94
N ILE A 252 46.88 -12.55 -4.11
CA ILE A 252 47.76 -11.37 -4.22
C ILE A 252 48.52 -11.10 -2.92
N TRP A 253 47.84 -11.22 -1.78
CA TRP A 253 48.40 -10.89 -0.48
C TRP A 253 49.14 -12.06 0.20
N ARG A 254 49.38 -13.16 -0.52
CA ARG A 254 49.99 -14.37 0.06
C ARG A 254 51.41 -14.14 0.56
N ASP A 255 52.17 -13.30 -0.14
CA ASP A 255 53.61 -13.14 0.05
C ASP A 255 53.96 -11.84 0.82
N VAL A 256 52.95 -11.19 1.43
CA VAL A 256 53.11 -10.00 2.29
C VAL A 256 53.12 -10.46 3.75
N GLU A 257 54.16 -10.10 4.53
CA GLU A 257 54.22 -10.44 5.96
C GLU A 257 53.01 -9.90 6.75
N HIS A 258 52.50 -10.68 7.70
CA HIS A 258 51.35 -10.36 8.55
C HIS A 258 51.76 -10.13 10.03
#